data_AF-A0A9P3F8F6-F1
#
_entry.id   AF-A0A9P3F8F6-F1
#
_cell.length_a   1.000
_cell.length_b   1.000
_cell.length_c   1.000
_cell.angle_alpha   90.00
_cell.angle_beta   90.00
_cell.angle_gamma   90.00
#
_symmetry.space_group_name_H-M   'P 1'
#
loop_
_entity.id
_entity.type
_entity.pdbx_description
1 polymer ?
#
loop_
_entity_poly.entity_id
_entity_poly.type
_entity_poly.pdbx_seq_one_letter_code
_entity_poly.pdbx_strand_id
1 'polypeptide(L)'
;MAEKEIEDFTGGWANSDGLVEGRDFHPQLPTQLHPILALIVLSVYDLCQRGNKSRMRMRANQAITTAMDYSLHQLDENATEAQRRAWWSAVIVMYHSSANNDSSPIISISDPRITTPYPRFDIQSKVSEPWSLLLKAQDAIVSVCAVMRPLTAKSQNGSPALDLREQACRLDRHILSLAADCDHCHLESGAAENDQAENLAALSLWRTACAMTHTARVKLHRYRAFSDIPIFLEKHCDLTFLKLDAFPSQTASLPAQSDLESIFPFTQTESSIVCLKSSLAISRALVGLPHSGLLPLRTAELDEPRINSNAAGYTGSLPFFKCAAMQASYVLYMLVHRLRAALSSKRLLVCYPLLNHPEPVTEVQDAKRLIEELRNGAHSMIVCMKRDLIFEGIGGMIRDLDAAYFSLFLD
;
A
#
# COMPACT_ATOMS: atom_id res chain seq x y z
N MET A 1 21.51 -26.41 -0.39
CA MET A 1 22.36 -25.54 -1.24
C MET A 1 22.26 -24.09 -0.76
N ALA A 2 22.41 -23.87 0.55
CA ALA A 2 22.32 -22.56 1.20
C ALA A 2 23.39 -22.40 2.30
N GLU A 3 24.37 -23.31 2.34
CA GLU A 3 25.46 -23.35 3.33
C GLU A 3 26.84 -23.33 2.67
N LYS A 4 26.93 -23.09 1.35
CA LYS A 4 28.19 -23.20 0.59
C LYS A 4 28.68 -21.92 -0.07
N GLU A 5 28.19 -20.76 0.39
CA GLU A 5 28.67 -19.44 -0.07
C GLU A 5 29.32 -18.61 1.06
N ILE A 6 29.58 -19.22 2.23
CA ILE A 6 30.21 -18.53 3.38
C ILE A 6 31.69 -18.90 3.55
N GLU A 7 32.23 -19.89 2.81
CA GLU A 7 33.61 -20.38 3.02
C GLU A 7 34.68 -19.89 2.03
N ASP A 8 34.35 -19.08 1.01
CA ASP A 8 35.36 -18.61 0.02
C ASP A 8 35.93 -17.20 0.32
N PHE A 9 35.88 -16.74 1.59
CA PHE A 9 36.46 -15.46 2.02
C PHE A 9 37.68 -15.59 2.96
N THR A 10 38.41 -16.71 2.90
CA THR A 10 39.72 -16.84 3.56
C THR A 10 40.85 -16.39 2.63
N GLY A 11 40.90 -15.09 2.35
CA GLY A 11 42.02 -14.43 1.68
C GLY A 11 42.34 -13.12 2.40
N GLY A 12 43.53 -13.05 3.00
CA GLY A 12 43.89 -12.10 4.06
C GLY A 12 43.55 -10.63 3.80
N TRP A 13 43.00 -9.98 4.82
CA TRP A 13 42.89 -8.54 4.90
C TRP A 13 44.29 -7.93 5.02
N ALA A 14 44.85 -7.51 3.89
CA ALA A 14 45.90 -6.50 3.91
C ALA A 14 45.26 -5.19 4.40
N ASN A 15 45.84 -4.62 5.47
CA ASN A 15 45.48 -3.35 6.09
C ASN A 15 45.00 -2.30 5.06
N SER A 16 43.69 -2.07 5.00
CA SER A 16 43.12 -0.80 4.53
C SER A 16 42.63 -0.02 5.75
N ASP A 17 43.58 0.37 6.58
CA ASP A 17 43.39 1.37 7.62
C ASP A 17 43.22 2.71 6.88
N GLY A 18 41.97 3.15 6.64
CA GLY A 18 41.75 4.48 6.05
C GLY A 18 40.47 4.79 5.27
N LEU A 19 39.43 3.95 5.18
CA LEU A 19 38.19 4.33 4.48
C LEU A 19 36.91 3.86 5.21
N VAL A 20 36.08 4.84 5.58
CA VAL A 20 34.71 4.79 6.15
C VAL A 20 34.60 4.76 7.69
N GLU A 21 35.32 5.63 8.39
CA GLU A 21 34.85 6.14 9.68
C GLU A 21 34.10 7.47 9.46
N GLY A 22 32.86 7.58 9.96
CA GLY A 22 32.25 8.88 10.26
C GLY A 22 31.24 9.48 9.27
N ARG A 23 30.33 8.71 8.69
CA ARG A 23 29.05 9.28 8.20
C ARG A 23 27.89 8.73 9.01
N ASP A 24 27.58 9.39 10.12
CA ASP A 24 26.35 9.14 10.86
C ASP A 24 25.16 9.63 10.02
N PHE A 25 24.17 8.76 9.79
CA PHE A 25 22.97 9.12 9.01
C PHE A 25 22.20 10.27 9.65
N HIS A 26 22.07 10.23 10.98
CA HIS A 26 21.40 11.21 11.79
C HIS A 26 22.02 11.23 13.19
N PRO A 27 22.27 12.40 13.80
CA PRO A 27 22.96 12.48 15.09
C PRO A 27 22.21 11.79 16.24
N GLN A 28 20.89 11.64 16.13
CA GLN A 28 20.06 10.95 17.13
C GLN A 28 19.82 9.47 16.79
N LEU A 29 20.44 8.92 15.74
CA LEU A 29 20.28 7.52 15.36
C LEU A 29 21.46 6.70 15.90
N PRO A 30 21.25 5.84 16.91
CA PRO A 30 22.30 4.98 17.42
C PRO A 30 22.72 3.94 16.37
N THR A 31 24.02 3.71 16.24
CA THR A 31 24.60 2.77 15.27
C THR A 31 24.09 1.33 15.47
N GLN A 32 23.67 0.98 16.69
CA GLN A 32 23.08 -0.33 16.97
C GLN A 32 21.80 -0.56 16.16
N LEU A 33 21.04 0.47 15.80
CA LEU A 33 19.79 0.33 15.05
C LEU A 33 20.02 0.16 13.53
N HIS A 34 21.22 0.41 13.03
CA HIS A 34 21.53 0.36 11.59
C HIS A 34 21.19 -0.99 10.93
N PRO A 35 21.48 -2.17 11.52
CA PRO A 35 21.13 -3.45 10.90
C PRO A 35 19.62 -3.63 10.70
N ILE A 36 18.80 -3.21 11.67
CA ILE A 36 17.35 -3.31 11.60
C ILE A 36 16.82 -2.40 10.48
N LEU A 37 17.27 -1.14 10.44
CA LEU A 37 16.86 -0.18 9.43
C LEU A 37 17.34 -0.57 8.03
N ALA A 38 18.55 -1.13 7.91
CA ALA A 38 19.05 -1.66 6.64
C ALA A 38 18.17 -2.82 6.14
N LEU A 39 17.76 -3.75 7.00
CA LEU A 39 16.87 -4.84 6.64
C LEU A 39 15.47 -4.34 6.21
N ILE A 40 14.95 -3.31 6.88
CA ILE A 40 13.69 -2.64 6.50
C ILE A 40 13.80 -2.05 5.09
N VAL A 41 14.86 -1.29 4.81
CA VAL A 41 15.09 -0.67 3.49
C VAL A 41 15.29 -1.73 2.42
N LEU A 42 16.09 -2.76 2.69
CA LEU A 42 16.33 -3.88 1.76
C LEU A 42 15.06 -4.67 1.46
N SER A 43 14.19 -4.87 2.45
CA SER A 43 12.88 -5.50 2.26
C SER A 43 12.04 -4.72 1.25
N VAL A 44 11.93 -3.39 1.45
CA VAL A 44 11.22 -2.50 0.53
C VAL A 44 11.86 -2.54 -0.87
N TYR A 45 13.19 -2.47 -0.94
CA TYR A 45 13.93 -2.53 -2.20
C TYR A 45 13.67 -3.83 -2.97
N ASP A 46 13.69 -4.98 -2.30
CA ASP A 46 13.46 -6.28 -2.94
C ASP A 46 12.07 -6.38 -3.57
N LEU A 47 11.06 -5.78 -2.93
CA LEU A 47 9.72 -5.66 -3.49
C LEU A 47 9.69 -4.70 -4.68
N CYS A 48 10.19 -3.47 -4.52
CA CYS A 48 10.03 -2.42 -5.52
C CYS A 48 10.91 -2.66 -6.75
N GLN A 49 12.17 -3.04 -6.56
CA GLN A 49 13.10 -3.23 -7.66
C GLN A 49 12.77 -4.50 -8.44
N ARG A 50 12.62 -5.64 -7.75
CA ARG A 50 12.60 -6.96 -8.41
C ARG A 50 11.23 -7.65 -8.33
N GLY A 51 10.24 -7.04 -7.68
CA GLY A 51 8.96 -7.71 -7.40
C GLY A 51 9.11 -8.95 -6.50
N ASN A 52 10.23 -9.11 -5.79
CA ASN A 52 10.56 -10.35 -5.10
C ASN A 52 9.94 -10.39 -3.69
N LYS A 53 8.66 -10.76 -3.64
CA LYS A 53 7.86 -10.89 -2.42
C LYS A 53 8.47 -11.84 -1.38
N SER A 54 9.14 -12.92 -1.82
CA SER A 54 9.75 -13.91 -0.93
C SER A 54 10.98 -13.35 -0.22
N ARG A 55 11.90 -12.72 -0.96
CA ARG A 55 13.06 -12.04 -0.37
C ARG A 55 12.67 -10.88 0.52
N MET A 56 11.70 -10.08 0.10
CA MET A 56 11.09 -9.03 0.93
C MET A 56 10.65 -9.60 2.28
N ARG A 57 9.87 -10.70 2.29
CA ARG A 57 9.43 -11.33 3.53
C ARG A 57 10.58 -11.86 4.38
N MET A 58 11.58 -12.51 3.76
CA MET A 58 12.76 -12.97 4.48
C MET A 58 13.45 -11.82 5.22
N ARG A 59 13.68 -10.69 4.54
CA ARG A 59 14.30 -9.48 5.12
C ARG A 59 13.42 -8.83 6.19
N ALA A 60 12.11 -8.71 5.95
CA ALA A 60 11.17 -8.18 6.93
C ALA A 60 11.14 -9.01 8.21
N ASN A 61 11.13 -10.34 8.06
CA ASN A 61 11.16 -11.27 9.18
C ASN A 61 12.47 -11.19 9.95
N GLN A 62 13.61 -11.08 9.25
CA GLN A 62 14.90 -10.83 9.90
C GLN A 62 14.90 -9.49 10.66
N ALA A 63 14.35 -8.42 10.09
CA ALA A 63 14.30 -7.12 10.74
C ALA A 63 13.54 -7.18 12.08
N ILE A 64 12.36 -7.81 12.09
CA ILE A 64 11.55 -7.91 13.31
C ILE A 64 12.18 -8.85 14.35
N THR A 65 12.80 -9.96 13.94
CA THR A 65 13.49 -10.86 14.88
C THR A 65 14.70 -10.18 15.49
N THR A 66 15.53 -9.49 14.70
CA THR A 66 16.66 -8.72 15.23
C THR A 66 16.20 -7.59 16.15
N ALA A 67 15.08 -6.92 15.85
CA ALA A 67 14.50 -5.93 16.75
C ALA A 67 14.01 -6.53 18.08
N MET A 68 13.46 -7.75 18.05
CA MET A 68 13.11 -8.50 19.26
C MET A 68 14.34 -8.93 20.05
N ASP A 69 15.42 -9.35 19.39
CA ASP A 69 16.71 -9.70 20.02
C ASP A 69 17.31 -8.51 20.77
N TYR A 70 17.08 -7.28 20.27
CA TYR A 70 17.46 -6.03 20.93
C TYR A 70 16.44 -5.55 21.96
N SER A 71 15.40 -6.35 22.25
CA SER A 71 14.32 -6.03 23.18
C SER A 71 13.57 -4.74 22.84
N LEU A 72 13.55 -4.32 21.56
CA LEU A 72 12.84 -3.10 21.14
C LEU A 72 11.31 -3.21 21.21
N HIS A 73 10.78 -4.40 21.52
CA HIS A 73 9.37 -4.65 21.77
C HIS A 73 8.96 -4.39 23.23
N GLN A 74 9.94 -4.27 24.14
CA GLN A 74 9.75 -4.05 25.58
C GLN A 74 10.34 -2.71 26.03
N LEU A 75 10.09 -1.64 25.26
CA LEU A 75 10.56 -0.30 25.60
C LEU A 75 9.61 0.37 26.59
N ASP A 76 10.15 1.32 27.36
CA ASP A 76 9.42 2.15 28.32
C ASP A 76 9.19 3.57 27.76
N GLU A 77 8.62 4.45 28.59
CA GLU A 77 8.36 5.84 28.24
C GLU A 77 9.64 6.68 28.03
N ASN A 78 10.81 6.21 28.45
CA ASN A 78 12.09 6.92 28.30
C ASN A 78 12.82 6.54 27.00
N ALA A 79 12.29 5.57 26.26
CA ALA A 79 12.90 5.13 25.01
C ALA A 79 12.98 6.25 23.98
N THR A 80 14.11 6.31 23.27
CA THR A 80 14.37 7.31 22.24
C THR A 80 13.42 7.14 21.05
N GLU A 81 13.11 8.23 20.36
CA GLU A 81 12.30 8.17 19.13
C GLU A 81 12.92 7.28 18.06
N ALA A 82 14.25 7.22 17.98
CA ALA A 82 14.95 6.32 17.06
C ALA A 82 14.61 4.84 17.34
N GLN A 83 14.60 4.43 18.61
CA GLN A 83 14.24 3.07 19.02
C GLN A 83 12.76 2.76 18.75
N ARG A 84 11.85 3.68 19.12
CA ARG A 84 10.42 3.53 18.86
C ARG A 84 10.13 3.42 17.36
N ARG A 85 10.70 4.30 16.55
CA ARG A 85 10.53 4.30 15.09
C ARG A 85 11.13 3.05 14.44
N ALA A 86 12.28 2.57 14.90
CA ALA A 86 12.88 1.34 14.40
C ALA A 86 11.99 0.12 14.66
N TRP A 87 11.47 -0.03 15.88
CA TRP A 87 10.53 -1.08 16.24
C TRP A 87 9.27 -1.05 15.37
N TRP A 88 8.55 0.07 15.39
CA TRP A 88 7.26 0.15 14.69
C TRP A 88 7.41 0.11 13.17
N SER A 89 8.52 0.58 12.60
CA SER A 89 8.81 0.40 11.18
C SER A 89 9.06 -1.07 10.82
N ALA A 90 9.75 -1.83 11.68
CA ALA A 90 9.92 -3.28 11.48
C ALA A 90 8.57 -4.01 11.52
N VAL A 91 7.69 -3.63 12.45
CA VAL A 91 6.32 -4.18 12.54
C VAL A 91 5.50 -3.84 11.29
N ILE A 92 5.51 -2.59 10.81
CA ILE A 92 4.80 -2.18 9.59
C ILE A 92 5.28 -3.00 8.38
N VAL A 93 6.59 -3.13 8.18
CA VAL A 93 7.13 -3.87 7.02
C VAL A 93 6.88 -5.38 7.14
N MET A 94 6.88 -5.94 8.36
CA MET A 94 6.47 -7.33 8.60
C MET A 94 5.01 -7.55 8.18
N TYR A 95 4.09 -6.70 8.63
CA TYR A 95 2.68 -6.77 8.27
C TYR A 95 2.47 -6.61 6.76
N HIS A 96 3.13 -5.62 6.17
CA HIS A 96 3.06 -5.38 4.73
C HIS A 96 3.58 -6.59 3.93
N SER A 97 4.68 -7.22 4.36
CA SER A 97 5.20 -8.44 3.74
C SER A 97 4.24 -9.62 3.87
N SER A 98 3.53 -9.72 5.01
CA SER A 98 2.58 -10.79 5.29
C SER A 98 1.36 -10.70 4.37
N ALA A 99 0.82 -9.49 4.20
CA ALA A 99 -0.25 -9.21 3.25
C ALA A 99 0.13 -9.55 1.79
N ASN A 100 1.36 -9.21 1.37
CA ASN A 100 1.82 -9.47 0.00
C ASN A 100 2.10 -10.94 -0.31
N ASN A 101 2.37 -11.75 0.73
CA ASN A 101 2.70 -13.18 0.62
C ASN A 101 1.56 -14.09 1.10
N ASP A 102 0.34 -13.54 1.28
CA ASP A 102 -0.84 -14.27 1.78
C ASP A 102 -0.58 -15.10 3.05
N SER A 103 0.28 -14.59 3.93
CA SER A 103 0.80 -15.30 5.11
C SER A 103 0.51 -14.53 6.40
N SER A 104 0.65 -15.20 7.54
CA SER A 104 0.48 -14.55 8.85
C SER A 104 1.74 -13.79 9.27
N PRO A 105 1.59 -12.67 10.01
CA PRO A 105 2.74 -12.00 10.64
C PRO A 105 3.37 -12.89 11.71
N ILE A 106 4.66 -12.64 12.02
CA ILE A 106 5.38 -13.38 13.08
C ILE A 106 4.81 -13.05 14.45
N ILE A 107 4.46 -11.77 14.68
CA ILE A 107 3.90 -11.28 15.93
C ILE A 107 2.67 -10.40 15.63
N SER A 108 1.64 -10.49 16.47
CA SER A 108 0.46 -9.62 16.37
C SER A 108 0.74 -8.27 17.01
N ILE A 109 0.22 -7.18 16.44
CA ILE A 109 0.27 -5.85 17.06
C ILE A 109 -0.47 -5.77 18.40
N SER A 110 -1.33 -6.75 18.70
CA SER A 110 -2.05 -6.88 19.97
C SER A 110 -1.37 -7.84 20.95
N ASP A 111 -0.15 -8.30 20.64
CA ASP A 111 0.60 -9.18 21.54
C ASP A 111 0.92 -8.46 22.86
N PRO A 112 0.52 -9.00 24.02
CA PRO A 112 0.68 -8.34 25.31
C PRO A 112 2.14 -8.15 25.73
N ARG A 113 3.08 -8.82 25.07
CA ARG A 113 4.52 -8.64 25.31
C ARG A 113 5.07 -7.36 24.69
N ILE A 114 4.30 -6.72 23.80
CA ILE A 114 4.68 -5.44 23.21
C ILE A 114 4.28 -4.32 24.18
N THR A 115 5.27 -3.74 24.85
CA THR A 115 5.06 -2.58 25.75
C THR A 115 5.57 -1.27 25.14
N THR A 116 6.31 -1.36 24.04
CA THR A 116 6.90 -0.21 23.36
C THR A 116 5.84 0.82 22.98
N PRO A 117 5.91 2.06 23.51
CA PRO A 117 4.94 3.07 23.13
C PRO A 117 5.10 3.49 21.67
N TYR A 118 4.06 4.05 21.08
CA TYR A 118 4.13 4.59 19.73
C TYR A 118 5.10 5.80 19.66
N PRO A 119 5.73 6.02 18.49
CA PRO A 119 6.58 7.19 18.28
C PRO A 119 5.75 8.47 18.29
N ARG A 120 6.32 9.53 18.87
CA ARG A 120 5.65 10.81 18.99
C ARG A 120 6.03 11.73 17.83
N PHE A 121 5.05 12.53 17.43
CA PHE A 121 5.27 13.72 16.63
C PHE A 121 5.00 14.91 17.56
N ASP A 122 5.96 15.82 17.71
CA ASP A 122 5.82 17.04 18.52
C ASP A 122 4.96 18.09 17.80
N ILE A 123 3.80 17.66 17.31
CA ILE A 123 2.85 18.48 16.57
C ILE A 123 1.68 18.76 17.49
N GLN A 124 1.28 20.03 17.60
CA GLN A 124 0.08 20.45 18.33
C GLN A 124 -1.18 19.95 17.59
N SER A 125 -1.50 18.67 17.70
CA SER A 125 -2.70 18.11 17.07
C SER A 125 -3.43 17.19 18.04
N LYS A 126 -4.70 17.49 18.33
CA LYS A 126 -5.62 16.64 19.10
C LYS A 126 -6.16 15.46 18.27
N VAL A 127 -5.33 14.89 17.39
CA VAL A 127 -5.77 13.91 16.37
C VAL A 127 -5.28 12.50 16.71
N SER A 128 -5.99 11.49 16.19
CA SER A 128 -5.59 10.09 16.19
C SER A 128 -4.12 9.91 15.80
N GLU A 129 -3.40 9.18 16.65
CA GLU A 129 -1.97 8.91 16.49
C GLU A 129 -1.68 8.17 15.16
N PRO A 130 -0.94 8.80 14.21
CA PRO A 130 -0.80 8.27 12.84
C PRO A 130 -0.16 6.87 12.77
N TRP A 131 0.74 6.54 13.70
CA TRP A 131 1.36 5.22 13.81
C TRP A 131 0.33 4.13 14.13
N SER A 132 -0.48 4.36 15.16
CA SER A 132 -1.55 3.43 15.58
C SER A 132 -2.54 3.21 14.44
N LEU A 133 -2.95 4.28 13.75
CA LEU A 133 -3.89 4.22 12.65
C LEU A 133 -3.33 3.41 11.47
N LEU A 134 -2.07 3.63 11.08
CA LEU A 134 -1.42 2.87 10.01
C LEU A 134 -1.30 1.38 10.34
N LEU A 135 -0.92 1.04 11.58
CA LEU A 135 -0.80 -0.36 12.01
C LEU A 135 -2.15 -1.07 12.01
N LYS A 136 -3.21 -0.43 12.52
CA LYS A 136 -4.59 -0.94 12.44
C LYS A 136 -5.02 -1.14 10.99
N ALA A 137 -4.68 -0.21 10.10
CA ALA A 137 -4.97 -0.35 8.67
C ALA A 137 -4.24 -1.55 8.04
N GLN A 138 -2.96 -1.77 8.37
CA GLN A 138 -2.20 -2.95 7.91
C GLN A 138 -2.77 -4.26 8.46
N ASP A 139 -3.13 -4.30 9.74
CA ASP A 139 -3.75 -5.46 10.38
C ASP A 139 -5.11 -5.79 9.75
N ALA A 140 -5.90 -4.76 9.40
CA ALA A 140 -7.13 -4.93 8.65
C ALA A 140 -6.89 -5.52 7.24
N ILE A 141 -5.83 -5.09 6.52
CA ILE A 141 -5.45 -5.70 5.23
C ILE A 141 -5.13 -7.18 5.40
N VAL A 142 -4.28 -7.54 6.37
CA VAL A 142 -3.91 -8.94 6.64
C VAL A 142 -5.13 -9.78 7.01
N SER A 143 -6.01 -9.23 7.84
CA SER A 143 -7.27 -9.87 8.25
C SER A 143 -8.19 -10.13 7.05
N VAL A 144 -8.32 -9.15 6.15
CA VAL A 144 -9.06 -9.33 4.89
C VAL A 144 -8.43 -10.43 4.04
N CYS A 145 -7.11 -10.44 3.86
CA CYS A 145 -6.44 -11.52 3.13
C CYS A 145 -6.71 -12.90 3.76
N ALA A 146 -6.69 -13.00 5.09
CA ALA A 146 -6.97 -14.24 5.80
C ALA A 146 -8.41 -14.73 5.61
N VAL A 147 -9.40 -13.84 5.72
CA VAL A 147 -10.83 -14.16 5.52
C VAL A 147 -11.12 -14.52 4.07
N MET A 148 -10.46 -13.89 3.10
CA MET A 148 -10.68 -14.15 1.67
C MET A 148 -9.91 -15.36 1.14
N ARG A 149 -8.88 -15.85 1.85
CA ARG A 149 -8.05 -16.99 1.43
C ARG A 149 -8.84 -18.28 1.12
N PRO A 150 -9.85 -18.69 1.90
CA PRO A 150 -10.63 -19.89 1.58
C PRO A 150 -11.45 -19.77 0.29
N LEU A 151 -11.76 -18.55 -0.17
CA LEU A 151 -12.49 -18.31 -1.42
C LEU A 151 -11.59 -18.43 -2.65
N THR A 152 -10.27 -18.27 -2.48
CA THR A 152 -9.29 -18.38 -3.56
C THR A 152 -8.62 -19.76 -3.60
N ALA A 153 -8.60 -20.49 -2.49
CA ALA A 153 -8.14 -21.86 -2.42
C ALA A 153 -9.26 -22.85 -2.81
N LYS A 154 -8.95 -23.87 -3.61
CA LYS A 154 -9.86 -24.98 -3.96
C LYS A 154 -10.19 -25.81 -2.71
N SER A 155 -11.07 -25.34 -1.83
CA SER A 155 -11.47 -26.10 -0.63
C SER A 155 -12.73 -26.92 -0.91
N GLN A 156 -12.64 -28.22 -0.66
CA GLN A 156 -13.69 -29.24 -0.83
C GLN A 156 -14.61 -29.41 0.39
N ASN A 157 -14.52 -28.56 1.42
CA ASN A 157 -15.29 -28.76 2.66
C ASN A 157 -16.45 -27.76 2.81
N GLY A 158 -17.67 -28.31 2.89
CA GLY A 158 -18.95 -27.62 2.74
C GLY A 158 -19.60 -27.03 4.00
N SER A 159 -18.86 -26.44 4.95
CA SER A 159 -19.45 -25.59 6.00
C SER A 159 -18.86 -24.17 6.26
N PRO A 160 -18.05 -23.50 5.40
CA PRO A 160 -17.38 -22.23 5.77
C PRO A 160 -18.23 -20.96 5.52
N ALA A 161 -19.42 -21.08 4.92
CA ALA A 161 -20.10 -19.93 4.31
C ALA A 161 -20.72 -18.93 5.32
N LEU A 162 -21.31 -19.41 6.42
CA LEU A 162 -21.94 -18.54 7.43
C LEU A 162 -20.91 -17.78 8.27
N ASP A 163 -19.81 -18.43 8.63
CA ASP A 163 -18.69 -17.82 9.36
C ASP A 163 -18.02 -16.71 8.52
N LEU A 164 -17.80 -16.95 7.23
CA LEU A 164 -17.23 -15.94 6.32
C LEU A 164 -18.11 -14.69 6.19
N ARG A 165 -19.43 -14.86 6.16
CA ARG A 165 -20.37 -13.73 6.08
C ARG A 165 -20.26 -12.83 7.32
N GLU A 166 -20.28 -13.42 8.51
CA GLU A 166 -20.17 -12.66 9.77
C GLU A 166 -18.80 -11.97 9.87
N GLN A 167 -17.72 -12.70 9.57
CA GLN A 167 -16.36 -12.17 9.58
C GLN A 167 -16.19 -11.00 8.61
N ALA A 168 -16.69 -11.12 7.38
CA ALA A 168 -16.61 -10.04 6.39
C ALA A 168 -17.45 -8.81 6.80
N CYS A 169 -18.64 -8.99 7.38
CA CYS A 169 -19.41 -7.87 7.94
C CYS A 169 -18.68 -7.18 9.10
N ARG A 170 -18.08 -7.96 10.02
CA ARG A 170 -17.32 -7.41 11.15
C ARG A 170 -16.10 -6.61 10.65
N LEU A 171 -15.38 -7.15 9.67
CA LEU A 171 -14.25 -6.47 9.06
C LEU A 171 -14.65 -5.19 8.32
N ASP A 172 -15.71 -5.18 7.52
CA ASP A 172 -16.15 -3.95 6.85
C ASP A 172 -16.54 -2.86 7.86
N ARG A 173 -17.25 -3.20 8.94
CA ARG A 173 -17.56 -2.24 10.02
C ARG A 173 -16.31 -1.70 10.70
N HIS A 174 -15.32 -2.56 10.96
CA HIS A 174 -14.05 -2.14 11.54
C HIS A 174 -13.28 -1.20 10.60
N ILE A 175 -13.17 -1.56 9.32
CA ILE A 175 -12.50 -0.74 8.29
C ILE A 175 -13.24 0.60 8.11
N LEU A 176 -14.58 0.61 8.19
CA LEU A 176 -15.38 1.83 8.21
C LEU A 176 -15.03 2.76 9.36
N SER A 177 -14.87 2.22 10.57
CA SER A 177 -14.45 3.00 11.73
C SER A 177 -13.07 3.62 11.51
N LEU A 178 -12.12 2.84 10.98
CA LEU A 178 -10.79 3.36 10.65
C LEU A 178 -10.86 4.45 9.57
N ALA A 179 -11.76 4.32 8.59
CA ALA A 179 -11.95 5.31 7.54
C ALA A 179 -12.53 6.62 8.10
N ALA A 180 -13.43 6.55 9.08
CA ALA A 180 -13.92 7.74 9.78
C ALA A 180 -12.79 8.42 10.56
N ASP A 181 -11.95 7.66 11.27
CA ASP A 181 -10.75 8.19 11.95
C ASP A 181 -9.79 8.88 10.95
N CYS A 182 -9.71 8.34 9.72
CA CYS A 182 -8.98 8.93 8.60
C CYS A 182 -9.61 10.20 8.01
N ASP A 183 -10.85 10.58 8.34
CA ASP A 183 -11.46 11.83 7.87
C ASP A 183 -11.31 12.97 8.90
N HIS A 184 -11.04 12.63 10.16
CA HIS A 184 -10.99 13.59 11.28
C HIS A 184 -9.66 14.35 11.46
N CYS A 185 -8.67 14.16 10.58
CA CYS A 185 -7.41 14.90 10.69
C CYS A 185 -7.49 16.24 9.93
N HIS A 186 -7.53 17.32 10.70
CA HIS A 186 -7.19 18.66 10.23
C HIS A 186 -5.81 19.02 10.77
N LEU A 187 -4.78 18.87 9.93
CA LEU A 187 -3.48 19.50 10.18
C LEU A 187 -3.63 20.99 9.87
N GLU A 188 -3.77 21.82 10.90
CA GLU A 188 -3.72 23.27 10.73
C GLU A 188 -2.29 23.67 10.35
N SER A 189 -2.15 24.29 9.17
CA SER A 189 -0.88 24.81 8.64
C SER A 189 -0.46 26.05 9.43
N GLY A 190 0.01 25.87 10.67
CA GLY A 190 0.44 26.95 11.56
C GLY A 190 1.77 26.74 12.27
N ALA A 191 2.55 25.71 11.91
CA ALA A 191 3.81 25.41 12.60
C ALA A 191 4.98 26.24 12.06
N ALA A 192 5.88 26.62 12.97
CA ALA A 192 7.12 27.34 12.70
C ALA A 192 8.01 26.62 11.67
N GLU A 193 8.80 27.37 10.90
CA GLU A 193 9.69 26.88 9.82
C GLU A 193 10.65 25.75 10.25
N ASN A 194 10.94 25.60 11.55
CA ASN A 194 11.93 24.65 12.08
C ASN A 194 11.47 23.19 12.14
N ASP A 195 10.17 22.88 12.14
CA ASP A 195 9.64 21.49 12.27
C ASP A 195 9.01 20.95 10.98
N GLN A 196 9.42 21.48 9.83
CA GLN A 196 8.84 21.10 8.54
C GLN A 196 8.98 19.59 8.27
N ALA A 197 10.10 18.96 8.61
CA ALA A 197 10.33 17.54 8.35
C ALA A 197 9.41 16.61 9.16
N GLU A 198 9.23 16.87 10.46
CA GLU A 198 8.34 16.10 11.33
C GLU A 198 6.87 16.26 10.94
N ASN A 199 6.45 17.48 10.59
CA ASN A 199 5.11 17.74 10.05
C ASN A 199 4.85 16.98 8.75
N LEU A 200 5.82 16.97 7.82
CA LEU A 200 5.71 16.22 6.58
C LEU A 200 5.71 14.70 6.82
N ALA A 201 6.49 14.21 7.78
CA ALA A 201 6.51 12.80 8.16
C ALA A 201 5.16 12.36 8.74
N ALA A 202 4.59 13.14 9.67
CA ALA A 202 3.28 12.88 10.26
C ALA A 202 2.16 12.89 9.21
N LEU A 203 2.15 13.92 8.34
CA LEU A 203 1.20 14.01 7.23
C LEU A 203 1.34 12.82 6.27
N SER A 204 2.58 12.44 5.93
CA SER A 204 2.85 11.30 5.05
C SER A 204 2.33 9.99 5.66
N LEU A 205 2.57 9.78 6.95
CA LEU A 205 2.16 8.59 7.66
C LEU A 205 0.64 8.50 7.73
N TRP A 206 -0.02 9.62 8.02
CA TRP A 206 -1.47 9.69 8.05
C TRP A 206 -2.10 9.43 6.67
N ARG A 207 -1.64 10.13 5.62
CA ARG A 207 -2.11 9.89 4.24
C ARG A 207 -1.90 8.43 3.81
N THR A 208 -0.79 7.84 4.22
CA THR A 208 -0.50 6.42 4.00
C THR A 208 -1.51 5.54 4.73
N ALA A 209 -1.83 5.85 5.99
CA ALA A 209 -2.85 5.14 6.75
C ALA A 209 -4.21 5.21 6.04
N CYS A 210 -4.63 6.40 5.57
CA CYS A 210 -5.87 6.55 4.80
C CYS A 210 -5.87 5.68 3.54
N ALA A 211 -4.78 5.70 2.77
CA ALA A 211 -4.65 4.87 1.58
C ALA A 211 -4.72 3.36 1.91
N MET A 212 -4.08 2.92 3.01
CA MET A 212 -4.09 1.52 3.44
C MET A 212 -5.46 1.07 3.95
N THR A 213 -6.17 1.91 4.71
CA THR A 213 -7.53 1.63 5.19
C THR A 213 -8.47 1.39 4.01
N HIS A 214 -8.46 2.29 3.02
CA HIS A 214 -9.26 2.10 1.82
C HIS A 214 -8.76 0.94 0.95
N THR A 215 -7.47 0.59 0.98
CA THR A 215 -6.94 -0.61 0.31
C THR A 215 -7.50 -1.89 0.92
N ALA A 216 -7.58 -1.99 2.24
CA ALA A 216 -8.24 -3.11 2.92
C ALA A 216 -9.70 -3.24 2.44
N ARG A 217 -10.39 -2.11 2.34
CA ARG A 217 -11.77 -2.06 1.90
C ARG A 217 -11.99 -2.46 0.45
N VAL A 218 -11.13 -1.96 -0.45
CA VAL A 218 -11.12 -2.39 -1.86
C VAL A 218 -10.85 -3.88 -1.96
N LYS A 219 -9.86 -4.41 -1.23
CA LYS A 219 -9.53 -5.84 -1.22
C LYS A 219 -10.71 -6.70 -0.77
N LEU A 220 -11.48 -6.26 0.23
CA LEU A 220 -12.66 -6.98 0.71
C LEU A 220 -13.77 -7.01 -0.35
N HIS A 221 -14.12 -5.85 -0.93
CA HIS A 221 -15.29 -5.73 -1.81
C HIS A 221 -15.04 -6.07 -3.28
N ARG A 222 -13.79 -5.96 -3.78
CA ARG A 222 -13.48 -6.12 -5.21
C ARG A 222 -13.89 -7.50 -5.75
N TYR A 223 -13.78 -8.55 -4.94
CA TYR A 223 -14.15 -9.91 -5.31
C TYR A 223 -15.63 -10.02 -5.67
N ARG A 224 -16.49 -9.31 -4.92
CA ARG A 224 -17.93 -9.25 -5.18
C ARG A 224 -18.29 -8.22 -6.24
N ALA A 225 -17.54 -7.13 -6.37
CA ALA A 225 -17.83 -6.06 -7.32
C ALA A 225 -17.48 -6.44 -8.78
N PHE A 226 -16.34 -7.10 -9.00
CA PHE A 226 -15.71 -7.22 -10.33
C PHE A 226 -15.27 -8.64 -10.70
N SER A 227 -15.88 -9.68 -10.10
CA SER A 227 -15.49 -11.09 -10.20
C SER A 227 -14.82 -11.45 -11.56
N ASP A 228 -13.47 -11.52 -11.51
CA ASP A 228 -12.53 -11.93 -12.57
C ASP A 228 -12.67 -11.34 -13.98
N ILE A 229 -12.61 -10.02 -14.10
CA ILE A 229 -12.28 -9.39 -15.40
C ILE A 229 -10.79 -8.97 -15.36
N PRO A 230 -9.87 -9.75 -15.93
CA PRO A 230 -8.47 -9.35 -16.02
C PRO A 230 -8.31 -8.18 -17.00
N ILE A 231 -7.75 -7.07 -16.53
CA ILE A 231 -7.38 -5.91 -17.37
C ILE A 231 -5.86 -5.89 -17.63
N PHE A 232 -5.06 -6.42 -16.70
CA PHE A 232 -3.60 -6.35 -16.77
C PHE A 232 -2.99 -7.60 -17.42
N LEU A 233 -1.85 -7.43 -18.06
CA LEU A 233 -1.12 -8.49 -18.75
C LEU A 233 -0.23 -9.28 -17.78
N GLU A 234 0.31 -8.60 -16.76
CA GLU A 234 1.16 -9.21 -15.74
C GLU A 234 0.45 -9.34 -14.37
N LYS A 235 0.93 -10.29 -13.55
CA LYS A 235 0.41 -10.50 -12.20
C LYS A 235 0.91 -9.41 -11.25
N HIS A 236 0.02 -8.49 -10.89
CA HIS A 236 0.30 -7.46 -9.89
C HIS A 236 -0.66 -7.58 -8.71
N CYS A 237 -0.16 -7.47 -7.48
CA CYS A 237 -0.99 -7.16 -6.30
C CYS A 237 -2.23 -8.05 -6.07
N ASP A 238 -2.12 -9.34 -6.41
CA ASP A 238 -3.21 -10.31 -6.30
C ASP A 238 -4.40 -9.97 -7.21
N LEU A 239 -4.14 -9.30 -8.34
CA LEU A 239 -5.08 -9.10 -9.44
C LEU A 239 -4.99 -10.24 -10.45
N THR A 240 -6.13 -10.53 -11.07
CA THR A 240 -6.25 -11.45 -12.20
C THR A 240 -5.62 -10.80 -13.43
N PHE A 241 -4.84 -11.56 -14.20
CA PHE A 241 -4.09 -11.09 -15.36
C PHE A 241 -4.35 -11.96 -16.60
N LEU A 242 -4.17 -11.37 -17.79
CA LEU A 242 -4.31 -12.04 -19.08
C LEU A 242 -3.02 -12.79 -19.42
N LYS A 243 -3.00 -14.12 -19.30
CA LYS A 243 -1.85 -14.93 -19.71
C LYS A 243 -1.95 -15.23 -21.21
N LEU A 244 -1.22 -14.50 -22.05
CA LEU A 244 -1.27 -14.69 -23.51
C LEU A 244 -0.62 -16.01 -24.01
N ASP A 245 0.25 -16.64 -23.22
CA ASP A 245 1.15 -17.71 -23.72
C ASP A 245 1.00 -19.11 -23.08
N ALA A 246 -0.18 -19.49 -22.55
CA ALA A 246 -0.34 -20.86 -22.04
C ALA A 246 -1.73 -21.46 -22.28
N PHE A 247 -1.74 -22.65 -22.88
CA PHE A 247 -2.86 -23.61 -22.83
C PHE A 247 -3.48 -23.66 -21.42
N PRO A 248 -4.80 -23.81 -21.29
CA PRO A 248 -5.54 -23.51 -20.07
C PRO A 248 -5.22 -24.54 -19.00
N SER A 249 -4.22 -24.27 -18.18
CA SER A 249 -3.89 -25.07 -17.02
C SER A 249 -3.25 -24.15 -15.99
N GLN A 250 -3.95 -23.99 -14.85
CA GLN A 250 -3.56 -23.26 -13.65
C GLN A 250 -3.97 -21.78 -13.54
N THR A 251 -5.18 -21.43 -13.98
CA THR A 251 -5.94 -20.38 -13.30
C THR A 251 -6.67 -21.00 -12.10
N ALA A 252 -6.54 -20.42 -10.92
CA ALA A 252 -7.46 -20.71 -9.83
C ALA A 252 -8.84 -20.24 -10.31
N SER A 253 -9.70 -21.17 -10.70
CA SER A 253 -11.09 -20.88 -11.05
C SER A 253 -11.79 -20.37 -9.80
N LEU A 254 -12.13 -19.07 -9.75
CA LEU A 254 -12.97 -18.52 -8.70
C LEU A 254 -14.35 -19.21 -8.71
N PRO A 255 -15.08 -19.21 -7.58
CA PRO A 255 -16.45 -19.71 -7.52
C PRO A 255 -17.31 -19.01 -8.58
N ALA A 256 -18.25 -19.73 -9.18
CA ALA A 256 -19.18 -19.12 -10.14
C ALA A 256 -19.94 -17.94 -9.48
N GLN A 257 -20.35 -16.94 -10.26
CA GLN A 257 -21.06 -15.76 -9.72
C GLN A 257 -22.25 -16.13 -8.80
N SER A 258 -22.95 -17.24 -9.10
CA SER A 258 -24.03 -17.81 -8.29
C SER A 258 -23.60 -18.27 -6.90
N ASP A 259 -22.39 -18.84 -6.77
CA ASP A 259 -21.87 -19.34 -5.50
C ASP A 259 -21.50 -18.17 -4.59
N LEU A 260 -20.93 -17.09 -5.17
CA LEU A 260 -20.55 -15.90 -4.44
C LEU A 260 -21.76 -15.12 -3.88
N GLU A 261 -22.94 -15.20 -4.51
CA GLU A 261 -24.16 -14.57 -4.00
C GLU A 261 -24.64 -15.20 -2.68
N SER A 262 -24.50 -16.51 -2.57
CA SER A 262 -24.90 -17.25 -1.36
C SER A 262 -23.91 -17.02 -0.19
N ILE A 263 -22.63 -16.86 -0.52
CA ILE A 263 -21.54 -16.81 0.46
C ILE A 263 -21.23 -15.38 0.94
N PHE A 264 -21.26 -14.38 0.05
CA PHE A 264 -20.79 -13.04 0.39
C PHE A 264 -21.90 -12.17 1.04
N PRO A 265 -21.59 -11.39 2.10
CA PRO A 265 -22.58 -10.58 2.81
C PRO A 265 -23.19 -9.46 1.99
N PHE A 266 -22.45 -8.97 1.01
CA PHE A 266 -22.77 -7.75 0.27
C PHE A 266 -23.21 -8.07 -1.16
N THR A 267 -24.09 -7.23 -1.69
CA THR A 267 -24.47 -7.29 -3.10
C THR A 267 -23.32 -6.81 -4.00
N GLN A 268 -23.38 -7.18 -5.29
CA GLN A 268 -22.45 -6.64 -6.29
C GLN A 268 -22.55 -5.11 -6.37
N THR A 269 -23.76 -4.56 -6.28
CA THR A 269 -24.02 -3.13 -6.34
C THR A 269 -23.40 -2.39 -5.17
N GLU A 270 -23.67 -2.82 -3.93
CA GLU A 270 -23.06 -2.23 -2.72
C GLU A 270 -21.54 -2.28 -2.80
N SER A 271 -20.99 -3.45 -3.16
CA SER A 271 -19.54 -3.62 -3.27
C SER A 271 -18.93 -2.73 -4.35
N SER A 272 -19.63 -2.51 -5.48
CA SER A 272 -19.18 -1.61 -6.54
C SER A 272 -19.13 -0.16 -6.07
N ILE A 273 -20.12 0.30 -5.30
CA ILE A 273 -20.16 1.65 -4.72
C ILE A 273 -19.04 1.82 -3.70
N VAL A 274 -18.84 0.83 -2.82
CA VAL A 274 -17.78 0.86 -1.82
C VAL A 274 -16.40 0.91 -2.48
N CYS A 275 -16.16 0.09 -3.51
CA CYS A 275 -14.95 0.11 -4.30
C CYS A 275 -14.73 1.46 -5.00
N LEU A 276 -15.76 2.04 -5.63
CA LEU A 276 -15.70 3.36 -6.24
C LEU A 276 -15.22 4.44 -5.25
N LYS A 277 -15.92 4.57 -4.12
CA LYS A 277 -15.60 5.56 -3.09
C LYS A 277 -14.20 5.37 -2.53
N SER A 278 -13.83 4.12 -2.25
CA SER A 278 -12.53 3.78 -1.68
C SER A 278 -11.37 4.02 -2.65
N SER A 279 -11.53 3.68 -3.94
CA SER A 279 -10.49 3.94 -4.95
C SER A 279 -10.26 5.42 -5.20
N LEU A 280 -11.32 6.25 -5.19
CA LEU A 280 -11.17 7.70 -5.26
C LEU A 280 -10.52 8.27 -4.00
N ALA A 281 -10.82 7.74 -2.81
CA ALA A 281 -10.15 8.12 -1.57
C ALA A 281 -8.66 7.76 -1.57
N ILE A 282 -8.29 6.57 -2.08
CA ILE A 282 -6.88 6.18 -2.30
C ILE A 282 -6.19 7.17 -3.24
N SER A 283 -6.82 7.51 -4.37
CA SER A 283 -6.27 8.47 -5.32
C SER A 283 -5.98 9.83 -4.66
N ARG A 284 -6.93 10.38 -3.90
CA ARG A 284 -6.75 11.65 -3.16
C ARG A 284 -5.65 11.56 -2.10
N ALA A 285 -5.60 10.46 -1.34
CA ALA A 285 -4.59 10.24 -0.32
C ALA A 285 -3.17 10.20 -0.91
N LEU A 286 -2.99 9.51 -2.05
CA LEU A 286 -1.70 9.38 -2.73
C LEU A 286 -1.24 10.67 -3.42
N VAL A 287 -2.18 11.46 -3.98
CA VAL A 287 -1.86 12.77 -4.56
C VAL A 287 -1.42 13.76 -3.48
N GLY A 288 -2.03 13.70 -2.31
CA GLY A 288 -1.73 14.57 -1.17
C GLY A 288 -0.47 14.20 -0.38
N LEU A 289 0.31 13.19 -0.82
CA LEU A 289 1.59 12.88 -0.20
C LEU A 289 2.62 13.97 -0.55
N PRO A 290 3.36 14.48 0.44
CA PRO A 290 4.31 15.56 0.21
C PRO A 290 5.43 15.13 -0.74
N HIS A 291 5.83 16.07 -1.58
CA HIS A 291 6.95 15.93 -2.51
C HIS A 291 8.22 16.33 -1.77
N SER A 292 9.17 15.41 -1.63
CA SER A 292 10.43 15.66 -0.93
C SER A 292 11.48 16.35 -1.84
N GLY A 293 11.01 17.05 -2.89
CA GLY A 293 11.84 17.90 -3.74
C GLY A 293 12.18 19.27 -3.13
N LEU A 294 11.78 19.54 -1.88
CA LEU A 294 11.96 20.82 -1.19
C LEU A 294 12.50 20.66 0.24
N LEU A 295 13.44 19.73 0.46
CA LEU A 295 14.34 19.84 1.61
C LEU A 295 15.56 20.65 1.15
N PRO A 296 15.68 21.95 1.48
CA PRO A 296 16.95 22.64 1.33
C PRO A 296 17.86 22.10 2.42
N LEU A 297 18.73 21.16 2.05
CA LEU A 297 19.92 20.89 2.85
C LEU A 297 20.82 22.15 2.74
N ARG A 298 20.63 23.10 3.65
CA ARG A 298 21.51 24.24 3.91
C ARG A 298 21.86 24.15 5.40
N THR A 299 23.10 24.18 5.86
CA THR A 299 24.30 24.88 5.39
C THR A 299 25.57 24.20 5.90
N ALA A 300 26.56 24.00 5.02
CA ALA A 300 27.96 24.17 5.39
C ALA A 300 28.67 24.78 4.18
N GLU A 301 29.16 25.99 4.36
CA GLU A 301 29.89 26.79 3.37
C GLU A 301 31.27 26.17 3.12
N LEU A 302 31.62 25.96 1.85
CA LEU A 302 32.79 26.51 1.13
C LEU A 302 33.10 25.66 -0.13
N ASP A 303 33.26 26.38 -1.23
CA ASP A 303 33.84 26.04 -2.54
C ASP A 303 33.01 25.25 -3.60
N GLU A 304 32.75 25.98 -4.70
CA GLU A 304 32.15 25.60 -5.99
C GLU A 304 33.14 24.81 -6.91
N PRO A 305 32.75 24.39 -8.14
CA PRO A 305 31.50 23.79 -8.61
C PRO A 305 31.75 22.54 -9.51
N ARG A 306 30.65 21.89 -9.93
CA ARG A 306 30.48 20.92 -11.05
C ARG A 306 30.46 19.42 -10.68
N ILE A 307 29.25 18.84 -10.72
CA ILE A 307 28.87 17.85 -11.74
C ILE A 307 27.43 18.11 -12.20
N ASN A 308 27.26 18.08 -13.51
CA ASN A 308 26.07 18.37 -14.30
C ASN A 308 24.87 17.43 -14.06
N SER A 309 23.68 18.01 -14.28
CA SER A 309 22.47 17.43 -14.88
C SER A 309 22.14 15.97 -14.52
N ASN A 310 21.31 15.78 -13.49
CA ASN A 310 20.30 14.71 -13.35
C ASN A 310 19.70 14.59 -11.94
N ALA A 311 19.82 15.62 -11.09
CA ALA A 311 18.99 15.75 -9.89
C ALA A 311 17.55 16.14 -10.27
N ALA A 312 16.92 15.40 -11.19
CA ALA A 312 15.49 15.46 -11.39
C ALA A 312 14.83 15.05 -10.06
N GLY A 313 13.82 15.81 -9.64
CA GLY A 313 13.20 15.73 -8.32
C GLY A 313 12.55 14.38 -8.03
N TYR A 314 13.36 13.41 -7.62
CA TYR A 314 12.94 12.12 -7.13
C TYR A 314 12.98 12.12 -5.62
N THR A 315 11.82 12.25 -5.00
CA THR A 315 11.53 11.72 -3.66
C THR A 315 10.03 11.89 -3.44
N GLY A 316 9.26 10.84 -3.69
CA GLY A 316 7.81 10.89 -3.57
C GLY A 316 7.26 9.56 -3.10
N SER A 317 6.70 9.53 -1.90
CA SER A 317 6.00 8.39 -1.28
C SER A 317 6.85 7.12 -1.06
N LEU A 318 6.51 6.34 -0.03
CA LEU A 318 7.13 5.05 0.21
C LEU A 318 6.72 4.07 -0.92
N PRO A 319 7.65 3.64 -1.81
CA PRO A 319 7.36 2.98 -3.08
C PRO A 319 6.66 1.62 -2.94
N PHE A 320 6.66 1.03 -1.75
CA PHE A 320 5.98 -0.27 -1.52
C PHE A 320 4.46 -0.15 -1.37
N PHE A 321 3.90 1.05 -1.14
CA PHE A 321 2.45 1.24 -1.10
C PHE A 321 1.81 1.39 -2.49
N LYS A 322 2.58 1.35 -3.58
CA LYS A 322 2.05 1.46 -4.95
C LYS A 322 1.13 0.32 -5.35
N CYS A 323 1.18 -0.79 -4.61
CA CYS A 323 0.20 -1.85 -4.75
C CYS A 323 -1.24 -1.35 -4.53
N ALA A 324 -1.44 -0.40 -3.60
CA ALA A 324 -2.73 0.28 -3.41
C ALA A 324 -3.16 1.08 -4.64
N ALA A 325 -2.22 1.79 -5.28
CA ALA A 325 -2.48 2.53 -6.51
C ALA A 325 -2.91 1.59 -7.64
N MET A 326 -2.22 0.46 -7.80
CA MET A 326 -2.57 -0.56 -8.79
C MET A 326 -3.98 -1.13 -8.57
N GLN A 327 -4.31 -1.46 -7.32
CA GLN A 327 -5.65 -1.92 -6.92
C GLN A 327 -6.74 -0.89 -7.21
N ALA A 328 -6.50 0.35 -6.84
CA ALA A 328 -7.45 1.42 -7.03
C ALA A 328 -7.67 1.71 -8.52
N SER A 329 -6.60 1.80 -9.32
CA SER A 329 -6.67 2.00 -10.77
C SER A 329 -7.46 0.89 -11.46
N TYR A 330 -7.21 -0.37 -11.11
CA TYR A 330 -7.99 -1.51 -11.61
C TYR A 330 -9.50 -1.30 -11.42
N VAL A 331 -9.93 -0.93 -10.21
CA VAL A 331 -11.33 -0.65 -9.91
C VAL A 331 -11.88 0.50 -10.76
N LEU A 332 -11.11 1.59 -10.91
CA LEU A 332 -11.56 2.73 -11.73
C LEU A 332 -11.74 2.32 -13.19
N TYR A 333 -10.81 1.55 -13.77
CA TYR A 333 -10.92 1.04 -15.13
C TYR A 333 -12.11 0.10 -15.32
N MET A 334 -12.34 -0.82 -14.38
CA MET A 334 -13.49 -1.71 -14.37
C MET A 334 -14.83 -0.94 -14.40
N LEU A 335 -14.93 0.12 -13.60
CA LEU A 335 -16.11 0.96 -13.56
C LEU A 335 -16.30 1.77 -14.85
N VAL A 336 -15.21 2.25 -15.47
CA VAL A 336 -15.27 2.93 -16.78
C VAL A 336 -15.79 1.98 -17.86
N HIS A 337 -15.28 0.74 -17.92
CA HIS A 337 -15.79 -0.27 -18.85
C HIS A 337 -17.28 -0.52 -18.65
N ARG A 338 -17.73 -0.67 -17.40
CA ARG A 338 -19.15 -0.89 -17.06
C ARG A 338 -20.03 0.28 -17.48
N LEU A 339 -19.60 1.51 -17.21
CA LEU A 339 -20.34 2.73 -17.59
C LEU A 339 -20.44 2.88 -19.11
N ARG A 340 -19.35 2.62 -19.84
CA ARG A 340 -19.36 2.67 -21.30
C ARG A 340 -20.22 1.60 -21.93
N ALA A 341 -20.17 0.37 -21.43
CA ALA A 341 -21.05 -0.69 -21.89
C ALA A 341 -22.54 -0.34 -21.65
N ALA A 342 -22.85 0.29 -20.51
CA ALA A 342 -24.20 0.77 -20.21
C ALA A 342 -24.64 1.91 -21.14
N LEU A 343 -23.75 2.85 -21.47
CA LEU A 343 -24.00 3.92 -22.45
C LEU A 343 -24.24 3.35 -23.86
N SER A 344 -23.36 2.48 -24.35
CA SER A 344 -23.48 1.90 -25.69
C SER A 344 -24.72 1.02 -25.85
N SER A 345 -25.12 0.31 -24.78
CA SER A 345 -26.33 -0.52 -24.78
C SER A 345 -27.61 0.23 -24.38
N LYS A 346 -27.54 1.54 -24.09
CA LYS A 346 -28.66 2.37 -23.61
C LYS A 346 -29.36 1.79 -22.37
N ARG A 347 -28.58 1.18 -21.46
CA ARG A 347 -29.05 0.57 -20.20
C ARG A 347 -28.40 1.21 -18.99
N LEU A 348 -28.45 2.54 -18.91
CA LEU A 348 -27.85 3.32 -17.83
C LEU A 348 -28.43 3.02 -16.45
N LEU A 349 -29.68 2.54 -16.37
CA LEU A 349 -30.35 2.11 -15.14
C LEU A 349 -29.49 1.14 -14.29
N VAL A 350 -28.70 0.28 -14.93
CA VAL A 350 -27.81 -0.69 -14.25
C VAL A 350 -26.66 0.00 -13.49
N CYS A 351 -26.34 1.25 -13.85
CA CYS A 351 -25.29 2.06 -13.24
C CYS A 351 -25.83 3.18 -12.35
N TYR A 352 -27.16 3.37 -12.24
CA TYR A 352 -27.75 4.39 -11.36
C TYR A 352 -27.19 4.41 -9.94
N PRO A 353 -26.95 3.24 -9.28
CA PRO A 353 -26.40 3.24 -7.93
C PRO A 353 -24.97 3.82 -7.83
N LEU A 354 -24.24 3.91 -8.95
CA LEU A 354 -22.90 4.52 -9.02
C LEU A 354 -22.97 6.03 -9.25
N LEU A 355 -24.10 6.54 -9.76
CA LEU A 355 -24.30 7.94 -10.08
C LEU A 355 -24.81 8.69 -8.86
N ASN A 356 -24.40 9.95 -8.72
CA ASN A 356 -24.85 10.80 -7.62
C ASN A 356 -26.20 11.44 -7.96
N HIS A 357 -27.31 10.78 -7.58
CA HIS A 357 -28.68 11.23 -7.81
C HIS A 357 -29.02 11.53 -9.28
N PRO A 358 -28.93 10.54 -10.19
CA PRO A 358 -29.21 10.77 -11.61
C PRO A 358 -30.71 11.02 -11.84
N GLU A 359 -31.03 12.03 -12.66
CA GLU A 359 -32.37 12.22 -13.20
C GLU A 359 -32.47 11.59 -14.59
N PRO A 360 -33.66 11.15 -15.05
CA PRO A 360 -33.83 10.52 -16.37
C PRO A 360 -33.36 11.38 -17.56
N VAL A 361 -33.23 12.69 -17.36
CA VAL A 361 -32.75 13.64 -18.37
C VAL A 361 -31.24 13.86 -18.28
N THR A 362 -30.66 13.75 -17.09
CA THR A 362 -29.24 14.02 -16.82
C THR A 362 -28.38 12.77 -16.79
N GLU A 363 -28.97 11.56 -16.80
CA GLU A 363 -28.28 10.27 -16.64
C GLU A 363 -27.05 10.10 -17.56
N VAL A 364 -27.12 10.56 -18.81
CA VAL A 364 -26.00 10.50 -19.76
C VAL A 364 -24.90 11.48 -19.36
N GLN A 365 -25.27 12.68 -18.91
CA GLN A 365 -24.32 13.69 -18.44
C GLN A 365 -23.66 13.25 -17.13
N ASP A 366 -24.43 12.68 -16.21
CA ASP A 366 -23.93 12.16 -14.93
C ASP A 366 -22.96 10.99 -15.16
N ALA A 367 -23.29 10.08 -16.09
CA ALA A 367 -22.39 9.01 -16.48
C ALA A 367 -21.08 9.53 -17.10
N LYS A 368 -21.15 10.54 -17.98
CA LYS A 368 -19.97 11.18 -18.57
C LYS A 368 -19.12 11.89 -17.52
N ARG A 369 -19.75 12.61 -16.58
CA ARG A 369 -19.08 13.26 -15.45
C ARG A 369 -18.35 12.24 -14.59
N LEU A 370 -19.00 11.12 -14.27
CA LEU A 370 -18.37 10.06 -13.51
C LEU A 370 -17.18 9.47 -14.27
N ILE A 371 -17.30 9.16 -15.57
CA ILE A 371 -16.16 8.68 -16.38
C ILE A 371 -14.97 9.64 -16.31
N GLU A 372 -15.20 10.95 -16.35
CA GLU A 372 -14.13 11.95 -16.25
C GLU A 372 -13.52 12.00 -14.85
N GLU A 373 -14.31 11.86 -13.78
CA GLU A 373 -13.77 11.72 -12.42
C GLU A 373 -12.89 10.47 -12.29
N LEU A 374 -13.34 9.32 -12.82
CA LEU A 374 -12.57 8.08 -12.82
C LEU A 374 -11.26 8.22 -13.61
N ARG A 375 -11.31 8.90 -14.77
CA ARG A 375 -10.14 9.21 -15.59
C ARG A 375 -9.11 10.03 -14.81
N ASN A 376 -9.56 11.12 -14.19
CA ASN A 376 -8.70 12.00 -13.41
C ASN A 376 -8.11 11.27 -12.19
N GLY A 377 -8.90 10.42 -11.53
CA GLY A 377 -8.42 9.58 -10.43
C GLY A 377 -7.33 8.61 -10.87
N ALA A 378 -7.52 7.92 -11.99
CA ALA A 378 -6.56 6.96 -12.55
C ALA A 378 -5.28 7.66 -13.04
N HIS A 379 -5.42 8.75 -13.79
CA HIS A 379 -4.29 9.56 -14.26
C HIS A 379 -3.43 10.06 -13.10
N SER A 380 -4.07 10.58 -12.05
CA SER A 380 -3.38 11.06 -10.85
C SER A 380 -2.55 9.96 -10.17
N MET A 381 -3.06 8.72 -10.15
CA MET A 381 -2.32 7.58 -9.60
C MET A 381 -1.15 7.17 -10.49
N ILE A 382 -1.29 7.18 -11.82
CA ILE A 382 -0.20 6.96 -12.77
C ILE A 382 0.92 7.99 -12.55
N VAL A 383 0.58 9.28 -12.47
CA VAL A 383 1.55 10.35 -12.21
C VAL A 383 2.25 10.14 -10.86
N CYS A 384 1.52 9.72 -9.83
CA CYS A 384 2.12 9.38 -8.54
C CYS A 384 3.06 8.19 -8.64
N MET A 385 2.72 7.13 -9.38
CA MET A 385 3.59 5.97 -9.59
C MET A 385 4.84 6.30 -10.39
N LYS A 386 4.73 7.17 -11.41
CA LYS A 386 5.85 7.61 -12.25
C LYS A 386 6.99 8.30 -11.49
N ARG A 387 6.74 8.77 -10.26
CA ARG A 387 7.77 9.33 -9.38
C ARG A 387 8.79 8.29 -8.91
N ASP A 388 8.43 7.01 -8.96
CA ASP A 388 9.25 5.89 -8.49
C ASP A 388 9.72 5.00 -9.64
N LEU A 389 9.82 5.55 -10.86
CA LEU A 389 10.31 4.86 -12.07
C LEU A 389 11.73 4.31 -11.94
N ILE A 390 12.50 4.77 -10.96
CA ILE A 390 13.81 4.23 -10.63
C ILE A 390 13.77 2.75 -10.25
N PHE A 391 12.63 2.28 -9.73
CA PHE A 391 12.43 0.88 -9.39
C PHE A 391 11.84 0.10 -10.57
N GLU A 392 12.58 -0.88 -11.08
CA GLU A 392 12.19 -1.67 -12.26
C GLU A 392 10.82 -2.35 -12.09
N GLY A 393 10.53 -2.92 -10.91
CA GLY A 393 9.25 -3.57 -10.60
C GLY A 393 8.08 -2.60 -10.62
N ILE A 394 8.29 -1.33 -10.27
CA ILE A 394 7.28 -0.27 -10.42
C ILE A 394 7.12 0.12 -11.90
N GLY A 395 8.22 0.13 -12.66
CA GLY A 395 8.18 0.34 -14.10
C GLY A 395 7.25 -0.63 -14.83
N GLY A 396 7.22 -1.91 -14.44
CA GLY A 396 6.27 -2.90 -14.94
C GLY A 396 4.81 -2.52 -14.70
N MET A 397 4.47 -2.18 -13.45
CA MET A 397 3.11 -1.77 -13.09
C MET A 397 2.65 -0.51 -13.85
N ILE A 398 3.55 0.46 -14.05
CA ILE A 398 3.23 1.69 -14.79
C ILE A 398 2.92 1.39 -16.25
N ARG A 399 3.67 0.51 -16.91
CA ARG A 399 3.42 0.14 -18.31
C ARG A 399 2.02 -0.45 -18.48
N ASP A 400 1.62 -1.35 -17.58
CA ASP A 400 0.28 -1.96 -17.61
C ASP A 400 -0.83 -0.92 -17.35
N LEU A 401 -0.61 0.03 -16.43
CA LEU A 401 -1.54 1.12 -16.18
C LEU A 401 -1.65 2.08 -17.37
N ASP A 402 -0.52 2.47 -17.96
CA ASP A 402 -0.49 3.33 -19.13
C ASP A 402 -1.22 2.63 -20.29
N ALA A 403 -0.93 1.35 -20.56
CA ALA A 403 -1.61 0.59 -21.62
C ALA A 403 -3.12 0.52 -21.42
N ALA A 404 -3.59 0.21 -20.20
CA ALA A 404 -5.01 0.21 -19.87
C ALA A 404 -5.64 1.61 -20.00
N TYR A 405 -4.92 2.65 -19.56
CA TYR A 405 -5.36 4.04 -19.69
C TYR A 405 -5.48 4.47 -21.15
N PHE A 406 -4.50 4.14 -22.00
CA PHE A 406 -4.54 4.42 -23.43
C PHE A 406 -5.71 3.70 -24.11
N SER A 407 -5.86 2.39 -23.89
CA SER A 407 -6.96 1.60 -24.45
C SER A 407 -8.34 2.10 -24.02
N LEU A 408 -8.45 2.72 -22.85
CA LEU A 408 -9.69 3.31 -22.39
C LEU A 408 -9.87 4.72 -22.94
N PHE A 409 -8.96 5.65 -22.74
CA PHE A 409 -9.27 7.08 -22.89
C PHE A 409 -8.77 7.74 -24.16
N LEU A 410 -8.02 7.03 -24.99
CA LEU A 410 -7.45 7.55 -26.23
C LEU A 410 -7.98 6.70 -27.39
N ASP A 411 -8.99 7.24 -28.07
CA ASP A 411 -9.47 6.77 -29.38
C ASP A 411 -8.54 7.27 -30.49
#